data_AF-A0A7K1TD50-F1
#
_entry.id   AF-A0A7K1TD50-F1
#
_cell.length_a   1.000
_cell.length_b   1.000
_cell.length_c   1.000
_cell.angle_alpha   90.00
_cell.angle_beta   90.00
_cell.angle_gamma   90.00
#
_symmetry.space_group_name_H-M   'P 1'
#
loop_
_entity.id
_entity.type
_entity.pdbx_description
1 polymer ?
#
loop_
_entity_poly.entity_id
_entity_poly.type
_entity_poly.pdbx_seq_one_letter_code
_entity_poly.pdbx_strand_id
1 'polypeptide(L)'
;MATAPASEIFSIRSSFRVPGLGLLVLPAAPAAAWLAAQPLHTVLGLALHRPGQPPLPLPGTIEELAHADEPPTRALLLDADPGELPAGAYLEVGILEFPHLF
;
A
#
# COMPACT_ATOMS: atom_id res chain seq x y z
N MET A 1 15.03 -2.28 -14.08
CA MET A 1 14.23 -1.75 -12.95
C MET A 1 12.87 -1.42 -13.50
N ALA A 2 11.81 -2.07 -13.03
CA ALA A 2 10.45 -1.71 -13.42
C ALA A 2 10.05 -0.48 -12.60
N THR A 3 10.05 0.69 -13.24
CA THR A 3 9.49 1.92 -12.66
C THR A 3 8.00 1.71 -12.42
N ALA A 4 7.50 2.07 -11.24
CA ALA A 4 6.06 2.09 -10.99
C ALA A 4 5.38 2.99 -12.05
N PRO A 5 4.30 2.53 -12.73
CA PRO A 5 3.64 3.34 -13.73
C PRO A 5 3.08 4.64 -13.14
N ALA A 6 2.84 5.64 -13.99
CA ALA A 6 2.22 6.91 -13.61
C ALA A 6 0.90 6.68 -12.84
N SER A 7 0.80 7.23 -11.63
CA SER A 7 -0.38 7.25 -10.73
C SER A 7 -1.35 6.06 -10.86
N GLU A 8 -0.97 4.94 -10.25
CA GLU A 8 -1.83 3.74 -10.16
C GLU A 8 -2.68 3.77 -8.89
N ILE A 9 -4.00 3.54 -9.02
CA ILE A 9 -4.93 3.56 -7.89
C ILE A 9 -5.37 2.13 -7.54
N PHE A 10 -5.41 1.81 -6.25
CA PHE A 10 -5.95 0.55 -5.76
C PHE A 10 -6.89 0.77 -4.58
N SER A 11 -8.09 0.20 -4.71
CA SER A 11 -9.08 0.18 -3.63
C SER A 11 -8.64 -0.79 -2.54
N ILE A 12 -8.96 -0.46 -1.29
CA ILE A 12 -8.59 -1.28 -0.14
C ILE A 12 -9.69 -2.31 0.12
N ARG A 13 -9.34 -3.59 0.10
CA ARG A 13 -10.27 -4.67 0.50
C ARG A 13 -10.37 -4.78 2.01
N SER A 14 -9.20 -4.80 2.65
CA SER A 14 -9.06 -5.00 4.09
C SER A 14 -7.73 -4.39 4.54
N SER A 15 -7.70 -3.93 5.79
CA SER A 15 -6.47 -3.47 6.43
C SER A 15 -6.34 -4.08 7.82
N PHE A 16 -5.11 -4.28 8.25
CA PHE A 16 -4.76 -4.88 9.53
C PHE A 16 -3.68 -4.04 10.19
N ARG A 17 -3.95 -3.61 11.42
CA ARG A 17 -2.92 -2.93 12.23
C ARG A 17 -1.86 -3.94 12.62
N VAL A 18 -0.60 -3.62 12.37
CA VAL A 18 0.57 -4.41 12.76
C VAL A 18 1.32 -3.61 13.84
N PRO A 19 1.13 -3.93 15.13
CA PRO A 19 1.72 -3.16 16.22
C PRO A 19 3.24 -3.01 16.08
N GLY A 20 3.74 -1.77 16.16
CA GLY A 20 5.15 -1.45 16.01
C GLY A 20 5.67 -1.39 14.57
N LEU A 21 4.83 -1.66 13.56
CA LEU A 21 5.22 -1.64 12.15
C LEU A 21 4.33 -0.75 11.27
N GLY A 22 3.05 -0.58 11.61
CA GLY A 22 2.12 0.29 10.87
C GLY A 22 0.84 -0.42 10.46
N LEU A 23 0.39 -0.18 9.22
CA LEU A 23 -0.86 -0.73 8.71
C LEU A 23 -0.63 -1.58 7.46
N LEU A 24 -0.94 -2.87 7.54
CA LEU A 24 -0.92 -3.78 6.39
C LEU A 24 -2.23 -3.63 5.61
N VAL A 25 -2.13 -3.39 4.31
CA VAL A 25 -3.27 -3.18 3.42
C VAL A 25 -3.28 -4.23 2.32
N LEU A 26 -4.44 -4.87 2.13
CA LEU A 26 -4.67 -5.75 0.99
C LEU A 26 -5.50 -5.02 -0.09
N PRO A 27 -5.01 -5.02 -1.35
CA PRO A 27 -5.75 -4.46 -2.45
C PRO A 27 -7.00 -5.29 -2.77
N ALA A 28 -8.06 -4.61 -3.22
CA ALA A 28 -9.24 -5.25 -3.79
C ALA A 28 -8.90 -5.95 -5.12
N ALA A 29 -9.62 -7.02 -5.40
CA ALA A 29 -9.49 -7.74 -6.65
C ALA A 29 -10.24 -7.00 -7.79
N PRO A 30 -9.71 -6.99 -9.02
CA PRO A 30 -8.38 -7.48 -9.39
C PRO A 30 -7.28 -6.53 -8.90
N ALA A 31 -6.25 -7.07 -8.26
CA ALA A 31 -5.06 -6.30 -7.94
C ALA A 31 -4.32 -5.95 -9.24
N ALA A 32 -3.66 -4.79 -9.26
CA ALA A 32 -2.92 -4.35 -10.44
C ALA A 32 -1.79 -5.33 -10.77
N ALA A 33 -1.69 -5.77 -12.04
CA ALA A 33 -0.75 -6.81 -12.46
C ALA A 33 0.72 -6.43 -12.18
N TRP A 34 1.05 -5.14 -12.20
CA TRP A 34 2.40 -4.65 -11.90
C TRP A 34 2.81 -4.95 -10.46
N LEU A 35 1.87 -4.98 -9.49
CA LEU A 35 2.14 -5.22 -8.08
C LEU A 35 2.66 -6.65 -7.85
N ALA A 36 2.11 -7.62 -8.60
CA ALA A 36 2.58 -9.01 -8.57
C ALA A 36 4.01 -9.17 -9.11
N ALA A 37 4.45 -8.28 -10.00
CA ALA A 37 5.77 -8.32 -10.63
C ALA A 37 6.86 -7.60 -9.82
N GLN A 38 6.50 -6.86 -8.76
CA GLN A 38 7.48 -6.17 -7.95
C GLN A 38 8.20 -7.10 -6.96
N PRO A 39 9.49 -6.87 -6.68
CA PRO A 39 10.20 -7.55 -5.59
C PRO A 39 9.59 -7.21 -4.23
N LEU A 40 9.67 -8.18 -3.30
CA LEU A 40 9.33 -7.95 -1.90
C LEU A 40 10.25 -6.90 -1.28
N HIS A 41 9.72 -6.20 -0.28
CA HIS A 41 10.36 -5.12 0.47
C HIS A 41 10.78 -3.93 -0.41
N THR A 42 10.23 -3.83 -1.62
CA THR A 42 10.36 -2.62 -2.43
C THR A 42 9.59 -1.49 -1.76
N VAL A 43 10.26 -0.37 -1.49
CA VAL A 43 9.65 0.85 -0.97
C VAL A 43 8.93 1.58 -2.12
N LEU A 44 7.68 1.95 -1.89
CA LEU A 44 6.84 2.75 -2.77
C LEU A 44 6.47 4.07 -2.10
N GLY A 45 6.38 5.13 -2.89
CA GLY A 45 5.68 6.35 -2.50
C GLY A 45 4.17 6.14 -2.67
N LEU A 46 3.40 6.36 -1.61
CA LEU A 46 1.95 6.14 -1.60
C LEU A 46 1.22 7.37 -1.08
N ALA A 47 0.10 7.73 -1.70
CA ALA A 47 -0.87 8.65 -1.13
C ALA A 47 -2.10 7.86 -0.64
N LEU A 48 -2.36 7.90 0.66
CA LEU A 48 -3.60 7.37 1.25
C LEU A 48 -4.70 8.41 1.15
N HIS A 49 -5.74 8.09 0.39
CA HIS A 49 -6.93 8.90 0.23
C HIS A 49 -8.03 8.38 1.14
N ARG A 50 -8.60 9.27 1.96
CA ARG A 50 -9.74 8.99 2.85
C ARG A 50 -10.86 9.99 2.54
N PRO A 51 -12.14 9.58 2.50
CA PRO A 51 -13.24 10.48 2.19
C PRO A 51 -13.26 11.72 3.09
N GLY A 52 -13.31 12.90 2.48
CA GLY A 52 -13.37 14.18 3.20
C GLY A 52 -12.07 14.62 3.89
N GLN A 53 -10.95 13.92 3.66
CA GLN A 53 -9.65 14.28 4.22
C GLN A 53 -8.63 14.55 3.10
N PRO A 54 -7.65 15.44 3.33
CA PRO A 54 -6.52 15.59 2.43
C PRO A 54 -5.78 14.26 2.23
N PRO A 55 -5.20 14.00 1.04
CA PRO A 55 -4.35 12.83 0.83
C PRO A 55 -3.18 12.85 1.81
N LEU A 56 -2.92 11.72 2.44
CA LEU A 56 -1.77 11.54 3.32
C LEU A 56 -0.64 10.88 2.52
N PRO A 57 0.46 11.59 2.20
CA PRO A 57 1.63 10.96 1.60
C PRO A 57 2.39 10.15 2.65
N LEU A 58 2.79 8.93 2.32
CA LEU A 58 3.58 8.06 3.18
C LEU A 58 4.35 7.01 2.36
N PRO A 59 5.46 6.47 2.88
CA PRO A 59 6.08 5.31 2.28
C PRO A 59 5.31 4.04 2.63
N GLY A 60 5.38 3.05 1.75
CA GLY A 60 4.97 1.69 2.09
C GLY A 60 5.85 0.66 1.41
N THR A 61 5.93 -0.54 1.99
CA THR A 61 6.70 -1.65 1.43
C THR A 61 5.79 -2.71 0.84
N ILE A 62 6.24 -3.32 -0.24
CA ILE A 62 5.55 -4.47 -0.83
C ILE A 62 5.83 -5.70 0.02
N GLU A 63 4.77 -6.30 0.53
CA GLU A 63 4.82 -7.49 1.37
C GLU A 63 4.04 -8.64 0.73
N GLU A 64 4.25 -9.84 1.28
CA GLU A 64 3.45 -11.01 0.95
C GLU A 64 2.69 -11.46 2.18
N LEU A 65 1.38 -11.63 2.02
CA LEU A 65 0.57 -12.34 3.00
C LEU A 65 0.33 -13.76 2.48
N ALA A 66 0.91 -14.73 3.18
CA ALA A 66 0.61 -16.14 2.99
C ALA A 66 -0.32 -16.60 4.12
N HIS A 67 -1.45 -17.19 3.77
CA HIS A 67 -2.39 -17.78 4.73
C HIS A 67 -2.71 -19.20 4.32
N ALA A 68 -2.17 -20.19 5.05
CA ALA A 68 -2.45 -21.61 4.89
C ALA A 68 -2.68 -22.04 3.42
N ASP A 69 -3.85 -22.61 3.11
CA ASP A 69 -4.21 -23.16 1.81
C ASP A 69 -4.59 -22.09 0.75
N GLU A 70 -4.37 -20.80 1.04
CA GLU A 70 -4.60 -19.71 0.09
C GLU A 70 -3.32 -19.33 -0.66
N PRO A 71 -3.43 -18.99 -1.97
CA PRO A 71 -2.30 -18.43 -2.69
C PRO A 71 -1.77 -17.16 -2.02
N PRO A 72 -0.44 -16.99 -1.94
CA PRO A 72 0.14 -15.78 -1.39
C PRO A 72 -0.38 -14.54 -2.13
N THR A 73 -0.77 -13.53 -1.36
CA THR A 73 -1.32 -12.28 -1.89
C THR A 73 -0.35 -11.14 -1.61
N ARG A 74 -0.09 -10.30 -2.62
CA ARG A 74 0.68 -9.07 -2.42
C ARG A 74 -0.11 -8.09 -1.57
N ALA A 75 0.55 -7.57 -0.54
CA ALA A 75 0.03 -6.57 0.37
C ALA A 75 0.99 -5.37 0.41
N LEU A 76 0.55 -4.28 1.02
CA LEU A 76 1.38 -3.11 1.25
C LEU A 76 1.40 -2.81 2.74
N LEU A 77 2.59 -2.78 3.33
CA LEU A 77 2.78 -2.30 4.70
C LEU A 77 3.04 -0.80 4.64
N LEU A 78 2.07 -0.03 5.11
CA LEU A 78 2.17 1.42 5.23
C LEU A 78 3.01 1.78 6.45
N ASP A 79 4.02 2.62 6.28
CA ASP A 79 4.83 3.18 7.37
C ASP A 79 4.09 4.35 8.04
N ALA A 80 2.87 4.04 8.48
CA ALA A 80 1.99 4.91 9.23
C ALA A 80 0.91 4.05 9.90
N ASP A 81 0.39 4.54 11.02
CA ASP A 81 -0.79 3.97 11.67
C ASP A 81 -1.92 5.02 11.65
N PRO A 82 -2.62 5.17 10.50
CA PRO A 82 -3.68 6.16 10.36
C PRO A 82 -4.97 5.77 11.13
N GLY A 83 -4.93 4.68 11.90
CA GLY A 83 -6.09 4.07 12.54
C GLY A 83 -6.91 3.22 11.56
N GLU A 84 -8.16 2.97 11.95
CA GLU A 84 -9.12 2.25 11.11
C GLU A 84 -9.43 3.04 9.83
N LEU A 85 -9.43 2.35 8.69
CA LEU A 85 -9.70 2.99 7.40
C LEU A 85 -11.20 2.98 7.11
N PRO A 86 -11.80 4.13 6.77
CA PRO A 86 -13.21 4.17 6.39
C PRO A 86 -13.45 3.48 5.05
N ALA A 87 -14.69 3.04 4.82
CA ALA A 87 -15.12 2.59 3.50
C ALA A 87 -14.88 3.69 2.44
N GLY A 88 -14.40 3.29 1.27
CA GLY A 88 -14.01 4.22 0.20
C GLY A 88 -12.59 4.79 0.34
N ALA A 89 -11.82 4.37 1.35
CA ALA A 89 -10.38 4.62 1.35
C ALA A 89 -9.69 3.85 0.22
N TYR A 90 -8.73 4.50 -0.42
CA TYR A 90 -7.90 3.93 -1.48
C TYR A 90 -6.48 4.47 -1.39
N LEU A 91 -5.57 3.79 -2.07
CA LEU A 91 -4.19 4.23 -2.17
C LEU A 91 -3.87 4.54 -3.63
N GLU A 92 -3.01 5.53 -3.81
CA GLU A 92 -2.43 5.90 -5.09
C GLU A 92 -0.91 5.69 -5.00
N VAL A 93 -0.33 4.99 -5.97
CA VAL A 93 1.12 4.87 -6.12
C VAL A 93 1.63 6.06 -6.89
N GLY A 94 2.60 6.77 -6.34
CA GLY A 94 3.27 7.86 -7.01
C GLY A 94 4.76 7.85 -6.74
N ILE A 95 5.49 8.65 -7.52
CA ILE A 95 6.85 9.05 -7.12
C ILE A 95 6.65 10.10 -6.03
N LEU A 96 6.62 9.67 -4.77
CA LEU A 96 6.75 10.61 -3.67
C LEU A 96 8.24 10.91 -3.51
N GLU A 97 8.63 12.13 -3.85
CA GLU A 97 9.90 12.67 -3.36
C GLU A 97 9.74 12.86 -1.87
N PHE A 98 10.42 12.04 -1.07
CA PHE A 98 10.56 12.25 0.37
C PHE A 98 11.77 13.16 0.58
N PRO A 99 11.59 14.48 0.82
CA PRO A 99 12.73 15.34 1.08
C PRO A 99 13.27 14.97 2.47
N HIS A 100 14.48 14.41 2.47
CA HIS A 100 15.34 14.18 3.64
C HIS A 100 14.95 13.00 4.57
N LEU A 101 15.41 11.80 4.21
CA LEU A 101 15.80 10.75 5.16
C LEU A 101 17.23 10.29 4.81
N PHE A 102 18.21 11.12 5.17
CA PHE A 102 19.61 10.74 5.43
C PHE A 102 20.17 11.69 6.48
#